data_AF-A0A2V9T2E6-F1
#
_entry.id   AF-A0A2V9T2E6-F1
#
_cell.length_a   1.000
_cell.length_b   1.000
_cell.length_c   1.000
_cell.angle_alpha   90.00
_cell.angle_beta   90.00
_cell.angle_gamma   90.00
#
_symmetry.space_group_name_H-M   'P 1'
#
loop_
_entity.id
_entity.type
_entity.pdbx_description
1 polymer ?
#
loop_
_entity_poly.entity_id
_entity_poly.type
_entity_poly.pdbx_seq_one_letter_code
_entity_poly.pdbx_strand_id
1 'polypeptide(L)'
;MGFVIKYHVLMASEGIQRVYWYSWDTPTGTLYEPGRGPLPTAAAYALAHKWLVGRTVTNCASKSHLWSCNVESPDGYHAKIVWNDEHGKTATYDAGGFAGFKDIAGNKTALDPKEHLVTVGNKPVLLETSK
;
A
#
# COMPACT_ATOMS: atom_id res chain seq x y z
N MET A 1 -1.97 -10.44 4.82
CA MET A 1 -2.60 -9.12 5.04
C MET A 1 -2.05 -8.13 4.02
N GLY A 2 -2.81 -7.72 3.01
CA GLY A 2 -2.33 -6.78 1.99
C GLY A 2 -3.35 -6.55 0.88
N PHE A 3 -4.25 -7.52 0.68
CA PHE A 3 -5.34 -7.43 -0.30
C PHE A 3 -6.20 -6.17 -0.13
N VAL A 4 -6.66 -5.86 1.08
CA VAL A 4 -7.51 -4.67 1.33
C VAL A 4 -6.82 -3.38 0.87
N ILE A 5 -5.52 -3.23 1.15
CA ILE A 5 -4.76 -2.05 0.70
C ILE A 5 -4.68 -2.03 -0.82
N LYS A 6 -4.23 -3.14 -1.44
CA LYS A 6 -4.10 -3.23 -2.90
C LYS A 6 -5.41 -2.99 -3.64
N TYR A 7 -6.51 -3.53 -3.11
CA TYR A 7 -7.86 -3.31 -3.65
C TYR A 7 -8.22 -1.83 -3.68
N HIS A 8 -8.06 -1.11 -2.57
CA HIS A 8 -8.36 0.34 -2.54
C HIS A 8 -7.41 1.16 -3.41
N VAL A 9 -6.13 0.77 -3.50
CA VAL A 9 -5.15 1.42 -4.39
C VAL A 9 -5.57 1.31 -5.84
N LEU A 10 -5.94 0.11 -6.29
CA LEU A 10 -6.37 -0.12 -7.67
C LEU A 10 -7.70 0.56 -7.97
N MET A 11 -8.66 0.54 -7.04
CA MET A 11 -9.90 1.30 -7.25
C MET A 11 -9.65 2.81 -7.36
N ALA A 12 -8.77 3.34 -6.50
CA ALA A 12 -8.39 4.75 -6.56
C ALA A 12 -7.67 5.12 -7.86
N SER A 13 -6.85 4.21 -8.42
CA SER A 13 -6.14 4.47 -9.69
C SER A 13 -7.08 4.54 -10.89
N GLU A 14 -8.23 3.89 -10.83
CA GLU A 14 -9.29 3.99 -11.83
C GLU A 14 -10.19 5.23 -11.65
N GLY A 15 -9.82 6.15 -10.73
CA GLY A 15 -10.57 7.37 -10.46
C GLY A 15 -11.83 7.16 -9.61
N ILE A 16 -11.99 5.98 -9.00
CA ILE A 16 -13.14 5.70 -8.13
C ILE A 16 -12.95 6.44 -6.80
N GLN A 17 -13.80 7.43 -6.57
CA GLN A 17 -13.67 8.34 -5.43
C GLN A 17 -14.14 7.75 -4.10
N ARG A 18 -14.94 6.67 -4.13
CA ARG A 18 -15.49 6.07 -2.92
C ARG A 18 -15.71 4.57 -3.10
N VAL A 19 -15.16 3.80 -2.17
CA VAL A 19 -15.31 2.36 -2.10
C VAL A 19 -15.60 1.98 -0.65
N TYR A 20 -16.54 1.06 -0.47
CA TYR A 20 -16.88 0.54 0.85
C TYR A 20 -16.44 -0.90 0.93
N TRP A 21 -15.59 -1.20 1.91
CA TRP A 21 -15.25 -2.58 2.20
C TRP A 21 -16.45 -3.28 2.84
N TYR A 22 -16.93 -4.33 2.19
CA TYR A 22 -17.80 -5.29 2.84
C TYR A 22 -16.91 -6.40 3.43
N SER A 23 -16.84 -6.59 4.74
CA SER A 23 -17.80 -6.14 5.78
C SER A 23 -17.13 -5.75 7.10
N TRP A 24 -17.94 -5.21 8.02
CA TRP A 24 -17.52 -4.89 9.37
C TRP A 24 -17.45 -6.13 10.27
N ASP A 25 -18.49 -6.97 10.31
CA ASP A 25 -18.67 -8.08 11.25
C ASP A 25 -19.42 -9.29 10.65
N THR A 26 -18.94 -9.86 9.54
CA THR A 26 -19.53 -11.06 8.91
C THR A 26 -18.60 -12.29 9.00
N PRO A 27 -19.06 -13.51 8.68
CA PRO A 27 -18.22 -14.71 8.80
C PRO A 27 -16.94 -14.71 7.95
N THR A 28 -16.89 -13.97 6.85
CA THR A 28 -15.75 -13.92 5.93
C THR A 28 -15.47 -12.49 5.47
N GLY A 29 -14.18 -12.18 5.25
CA GLY A 29 -13.76 -10.84 4.78
C GLY A 29 -13.93 -9.72 5.82
N THR A 30 -14.17 -10.06 7.08
CA THR A 30 -14.53 -9.09 8.13
C THR A 30 -13.36 -8.25 8.64
N LEU A 31 -13.67 -7.05 9.14
CA LEU A 31 -12.72 -6.16 9.82
C LEU A 31 -12.76 -6.34 11.34
N TYR A 32 -13.86 -6.84 11.88
CA TYR A 32 -14.11 -6.98 13.31
C TYR A 32 -14.74 -8.33 13.60
N GLU A 33 -14.40 -8.91 14.76
CA GLU A 33 -14.98 -10.15 15.25
C GLU A 33 -15.59 -9.89 16.64
N PRO A 34 -16.91 -10.08 16.83
CA PRO A 34 -17.54 -9.92 18.14
C PRO A 34 -16.85 -10.75 19.23
N GLY A 35 -16.57 -10.13 20.37
CA GLY A 35 -15.85 -10.77 21.49
C GLY A 35 -14.32 -10.79 21.37
N ARG A 36 -13.76 -10.66 20.15
CA ARG A 36 -12.30 -10.55 19.93
C ARG A 36 -11.85 -9.11 19.64
N GLY A 37 -12.66 -8.34 18.94
CA GLY A 37 -12.35 -6.97 18.54
C GLY A 37 -11.86 -6.84 17.08
N PRO A 38 -11.19 -5.72 16.75
CA PRO A 38 -10.65 -5.46 15.42
C PRO A 38 -9.62 -6.52 14.99
N LEU A 39 -9.76 -7.01 13.77
CA LEU A 39 -8.83 -7.95 13.15
C LEU A 39 -7.66 -7.21 12.47
N PRO A 40 -6.56 -7.91 12.13
CA PRO A 40 -5.46 -7.31 11.35
C PRO A 40 -5.89 -6.69 10.01
N THR A 41 -7.02 -7.13 9.45
CA THR A 41 -7.65 -6.52 8.26
C THR A 41 -8.17 -5.11 8.53
N ALA A 42 -8.67 -4.79 9.73
CA ALA A 42 -9.03 -3.43 10.13
C ALA A 42 -7.81 -2.50 10.14
N ALA A 43 -6.66 -2.98 10.65
CA ALA A 43 -5.42 -2.22 10.62
C ALA A 43 -4.96 -1.94 9.17
N ALA A 44 -5.08 -2.94 8.28
CA ALA A 44 -4.79 -2.77 6.86
C ALA A 44 -5.74 -1.76 6.18
N TYR A 45 -7.04 -1.78 6.53
CA TYR A 45 -8.01 -0.79 6.05
C TYR A 45 -7.67 0.62 6.53
N ALA A 46 -7.33 0.79 7.81
CA ALA A 46 -6.90 2.08 8.36
C ALA A 46 -5.63 2.61 7.69
N LEU A 47 -4.69 1.72 7.34
CA LEU A 47 -3.51 2.10 6.55
C LEU A 47 -3.85 2.51 5.12
N ALA A 48 -4.73 1.76 4.44
CA ALA A 48 -5.22 2.16 3.12
C ALA A 48 -5.83 3.57 3.16
N HIS A 49 -6.67 3.85 4.16
CA HIS A 49 -7.24 5.19 4.36
C HIS A 49 -6.14 6.25 4.54
N LYS A 50 -5.15 6.00 5.40
CA LYS A 50 -4.01 6.92 5.61
C LYS A 50 -3.16 7.15 4.36
N TRP A 51 -3.05 6.14 3.50
CA TRP A 51 -2.20 6.21 2.31
C TRP A 51 -2.89 6.89 1.13
N LEU A 52 -4.22 6.90 1.07
CA LEU A 52 -4.97 7.26 -0.13
C LEU A 52 -5.86 8.51 0.03
N VAL A 53 -6.41 8.75 1.23
CA VAL A 53 -7.34 9.87 1.41
C VAL A 53 -6.62 11.21 1.28
N GLY A 54 -7.18 12.10 0.47
CA GLY A 54 -6.59 13.40 0.14
C GLY A 54 -5.46 13.34 -0.89
N ARG A 55 -5.19 12.16 -1.47
CA ARG A 55 -4.14 11.94 -2.46
C ARG A 55 -4.76 11.45 -3.78
N THR A 56 -4.06 11.71 -4.86
CA THR A 56 -4.36 11.20 -6.19
C THR A 56 -3.50 9.97 -6.44
N VAL A 57 -4.12 8.89 -6.90
CA VAL A 57 -3.42 7.66 -7.26
C VAL A 57 -3.47 7.52 -8.77
N THR A 58 -2.31 7.36 -9.41
CA THR A 58 -2.20 7.27 -10.86
C THR A 58 -1.15 6.25 -11.26
N ASN A 59 -1.10 5.90 -12.56
CA ASN A 59 -0.04 5.10 -13.16
C ASN A 59 0.22 3.77 -12.43
N CYS A 60 -0.84 3.11 -11.96
CA CYS A 60 -0.75 1.75 -11.43
C CYS A 60 -0.49 0.77 -12.57
N ALA A 61 0.70 0.19 -12.61
CA ALA A 61 1.06 -0.80 -13.63
C ALA A 61 1.88 -1.94 -13.03
N SER A 62 1.74 -3.12 -13.63
CA SER A 62 2.55 -4.30 -13.31
C SER A 62 3.53 -4.59 -14.43
N LYS A 63 4.78 -4.90 -14.06
CA LYS A 63 5.79 -5.46 -14.96
C LYS A 63 6.41 -6.69 -14.31
N SER A 64 6.20 -7.86 -14.90
CA SER A 64 6.70 -9.14 -14.36
C SER A 64 6.35 -9.31 -12.88
N HIS A 65 5.06 -9.19 -12.55
CA HIS A 65 4.49 -9.26 -11.18
C HIS A 65 4.80 -8.09 -10.24
N LEU A 66 5.74 -7.23 -10.60
CA LEU A 66 6.09 -6.05 -9.81
C LEU A 66 5.16 -4.88 -10.16
N TRP A 67 4.28 -4.54 -9.22
CA TRP A 67 3.36 -3.42 -9.31
C TRP A 67 3.97 -2.15 -8.75
N SER A 68 3.72 -1.03 -9.41
CA SER A 68 4.04 0.32 -8.94
C SER A 68 2.89 1.26 -9.25
N CYS A 69 2.53 2.10 -8.29
CA CYS A 69 1.50 3.14 -8.39
C CYS A 69 2.06 4.46 -7.88
N ASN A 70 1.78 5.56 -8.56
CA ASN A 70 2.08 6.90 -8.05
C ASN A 70 1.03 7.31 -7.02
N VAL A 71 1.46 8.00 -5.98
CA VAL A 71 0.60 8.62 -4.97
C VAL A 71 1.08 10.03 -4.73
N GLU A 72 0.22 11.01 -5.01
CA GLU A 72 0.59 12.43 -5.02
C GLU A 72 -0.46 13.26 -4.30
N SER A 73 -0.07 14.41 -3.74
CA SER A 73 -1.04 15.42 -3.29
C SER A 73 -0.67 16.83 -3.77
N PRO A 74 -1.67 17.75 -3.85
CA PRO A 74 -1.46 19.09 -4.39
C PRO A 74 -0.43 19.95 -3.64
N ASP A 75 -0.07 19.56 -2.42
CA ASP A 75 0.95 20.20 -1.58
C ASP A 75 2.40 19.80 -1.94
N GLY A 76 2.60 19.02 -3.02
CA GLY A 76 3.92 18.61 -3.49
C GLY A 76 4.45 17.33 -2.86
N TYR A 77 3.62 16.57 -2.14
CA TYR A 77 4.01 15.24 -1.66
C TYR A 77 3.98 14.23 -2.82
N HIS A 78 5.10 13.51 -2.99
CA HIS A 78 5.26 12.44 -3.97
C HIS A 78 5.65 11.13 -3.28
N ALA A 79 4.94 10.06 -3.62
CA ALA A 79 5.14 8.74 -3.08
C ALA A 79 4.84 7.67 -4.13
N LYS A 80 5.26 6.44 -3.84
CA LYS A 80 4.91 5.27 -4.64
C LYS A 80 4.44 4.12 -3.77
N ILE A 81 3.40 3.40 -4.21
CA ILE A 81 3.01 2.12 -3.60
C ILE A 81 3.53 1.01 -4.49
N VAL A 82 4.23 0.04 -3.89
CA VAL A 82 4.91 -1.04 -4.62
C VAL A 82 4.64 -2.39 -3.96
N TRP A 83 4.39 -3.43 -4.76
CA TRP A 83 4.28 -4.82 -4.29
C TRP A 83 4.64 -5.81 -5.40
N ASN A 84 4.97 -7.04 -5.03
CA ASN A 84 5.06 -8.17 -5.96
C ASN A 84 3.81 -9.05 -5.81
N ASP A 85 3.03 -9.24 -6.87
CA ASP A 85 1.82 -10.08 -6.82
C ASP A 85 2.08 -11.59 -6.99
N GLU A 86 3.31 -11.98 -7.30
CA GLU A 86 3.71 -13.38 -7.46
C GLU A 86 3.64 -14.13 -6.13
N HIS A 87 2.91 -15.25 -6.12
CA HIS A 87 2.64 -15.99 -4.90
C HIS A 87 3.93 -16.59 -4.31
N GLY A 88 4.21 -16.24 -3.05
CA GLY A 88 5.34 -16.77 -2.29
C GLY A 88 6.71 -16.24 -2.73
N LYS A 89 6.76 -15.30 -3.67
CA LYS A 89 8.01 -14.71 -4.16
C LYS A 89 8.16 -13.25 -3.73
N THR A 90 9.40 -12.81 -3.76
CA THR A 90 9.78 -11.41 -3.59
C THR A 90 10.46 -10.92 -4.86
N ALA A 91 10.44 -9.61 -5.06
CA ALA A 91 11.18 -8.93 -6.12
C ALA A 91 11.92 -7.73 -5.51
N THR A 92 13.02 -7.35 -6.14
CA THR A 92 13.72 -6.11 -5.82
C THR A 92 13.15 -4.99 -6.67
N TYR A 93 12.86 -3.86 -6.03
CA TYR A 93 12.43 -2.62 -6.68
C TYR A 93 13.50 -1.56 -6.47
N ASP A 94 13.84 -0.86 -7.56
CA ASP A 94 14.69 0.33 -7.52
C ASP A 94 13.88 1.52 -7.00
N ALA A 95 14.18 1.93 -5.77
CA ALA A 95 13.55 3.03 -5.07
C ALA A 95 14.40 4.32 -5.12
N GLY A 96 15.19 4.50 -6.18
CA GLY A 96 15.88 5.76 -6.47
C GLY A 96 14.91 6.96 -6.38
N GLY A 97 15.36 8.03 -5.71
CA GLY A 97 14.56 9.23 -5.47
C GLY A 97 13.67 9.19 -4.23
N PHE A 98 13.60 8.08 -3.51
CA PHE A 98 12.90 7.97 -2.22
C PHE A 98 13.91 7.84 -1.07
N ALA A 99 13.51 8.28 0.13
CA ALA A 99 14.38 8.24 1.30
C ALA A 99 14.09 7.06 2.22
N GLY A 100 12.89 6.50 2.11
CA GLY A 100 12.44 5.40 2.94
C GLY A 100 11.12 4.83 2.47
N PHE A 101 10.68 3.79 3.15
CA PHE A 101 9.37 3.20 2.95
C PHE A 101 8.64 2.96 4.27
N LYS A 102 7.32 2.92 4.18
CA LYS A 102 6.42 2.43 5.23
C LYS A 102 5.90 1.06 4.86
N ASP A 103 5.93 0.12 5.81
CA ASP A 103 5.32 -1.19 5.64
C ASP A 103 3.84 -1.21 6.09
N ILE A 104 3.19 -2.37 5.92
CA ILE A 104 1.79 -2.59 6.34
C ILE A 104 1.59 -2.68 7.86
N ALA A 105 2.66 -2.65 8.67
CA ALA A 105 2.58 -2.51 10.11
C ALA A 105 2.73 -1.03 10.54
N GLY A 106 3.01 -0.14 9.59
CA GLY A 106 3.26 1.27 9.82
C GLY A 106 4.70 1.59 10.23
N ASN A 107 5.60 0.60 10.20
CA ASN A 107 7.02 0.82 10.48
C ASN A 107 7.63 1.62 9.33
N LYS A 108 8.52 2.54 9.68
CA LYS A 108 9.32 3.30 8.72
C LYS A 108 10.72 2.72 8.65
N THR A 109 11.19 2.49 7.44
CA THR A 109 12.55 2.01 7.18
C THR A 109 13.22 2.97 6.21
N ALA A 110 14.40 3.49 6.58
CA ALA A 110 15.22 4.28 5.68
C ALA A 110 15.81 3.35 4.60
N LEU A 111 15.89 3.85 3.37
CA LEU A 111 16.58 3.13 2.29
C LEU A 111 18.09 3.26 2.46
N ASP A 112 18.82 2.22 2.03
CA ASP A 112 20.27 2.33 1.92
C ASP A 112 20.60 3.43 0.89
N PRO A 113 21.36 4.49 1.27
CA PRO A 113 21.64 5.62 0.40
C PRO A 113 22.62 5.31 -0.74
N LYS A 114 23.20 4.11 -0.80
CA LYS A 114 24.07 3.67 -1.90
C LYS A 114 23.33 2.79 -2.89
N GLU A 115 22.49 1.89 -2.40
CA GLU A 115 21.80 0.90 -3.22
C GLU A 115 20.44 1.41 -3.69
N HIS A 116 19.71 2.14 -2.84
CA HIS A 116 18.33 2.56 -3.07
C HIS A 116 17.37 1.42 -3.44
N LEU A 117 17.63 0.20 -2.95
CA LEU A 117 16.82 -0.98 -3.26
C LEU A 117 15.83 -1.30 -2.13
N VAL A 118 14.64 -1.79 -2.51
CA VAL A 118 13.66 -2.36 -1.59
C VAL A 118 13.22 -3.74 -2.05
N THR A 119 13.27 -4.72 -1.16
CA THR A 119 12.71 -6.06 -1.40
C THR A 119 11.23 -6.07 -1.04
N VAL A 120 10.38 -6.34 -2.03
CA VAL A 120 8.92 -6.35 -1.87
C VAL A 120 8.34 -7.73 -2.15
N GLY A 121 7.33 -8.10 -1.38
CA GLY A 121 6.51 -9.29 -1.62
C GLY A 121 5.05 -8.90 -1.84
N ASN A 122 4.13 -9.82 -1.56
CA ASN A 122 2.68 -9.59 -1.73
C ASN A 122 2.09 -8.51 -0.81
N LYS A 123 2.82 -8.14 0.25
CA LYS A 123 2.49 -7.03 1.16
C LYS A 123 3.01 -5.72 0.55
N PRO A 124 2.13 -4.74 0.24
CA PRO A 124 2.58 -3.49 -0.35
C PRO A 124 3.36 -2.63 0.65
N VAL A 125 4.29 -1.84 0.11
CA VAL A 125 5.01 -0.79 0.83
C VAL A 125 4.71 0.57 0.20
N LEU A 126 4.77 1.63 1.00
CA LEU A 126 4.66 3.02 0.54
C LEU A 126 6.04 3.69 0.62
N LEU A 127 6.66 3.93 -0.52
CA LEU A 127 7.89 4.70 -0.68
C LEU A 127 7.58 6.19 -0.60
N GLU A 128 8.36 6.94 0.18
CA GLU A 128 8.16 8.38 0.36
C GLU A 128 9.48 9.13 0.17
N THR A 129 9.40 10.31 -0.43
CA THR A 129 10.48 11.30 -0.35
C THR A 129 10.62 11.73 1.11
N SER A 130 11.84 12.09 1.55
CA SER A 130 12.02 12.69 2.88
C SER A 130 11.02 13.84 3.04
N LYS A 131 10.25 13.86 4.13
CA LYS A 131 9.64 15.10 4.61
C LYS A 131 10.67 15.88 5.41
#